data_AF-A0A1I8H1E1-F1
#
_entry.id   AF-A0A1I8H1E1-F1
#
_cell.length_a   1.000
_cell.length_b   1.000
_cell.length_c   1.000
_cell.angle_alpha   90.00
_cell.angle_beta   90.00
_cell.angle_gamma   90.00
#
_symmetry.space_group_name_H-M   'P 1'
#
loop_
_entity.id
_entity.type
_entity.pdbx_description
1 polymer ?
#
loop_
_entity_poly.entity_id
_entity_poly.type
_entity_poly.pdbx_seq_one_letter_code
_entity_poly.pdbx_strand_id
1 'polypeptide(L)'
;MSVSPARSDIECAGICASKLGCRHFRFAVESLSCALYDAGSGGAGGTSEVAAFEADATNCPYMATLGDRSFCTFQERNSASVSFERTWTEYEAGFGDGSNFWIGEWRSFCLLMYQ
;
A
#
# COMPACT_ATOMS: atom_id res chain seq x y z
N MET A 1 13.74 -10.30 15.20
CA MET A 1 12.48 -9.74 15.72
C MET A 1 12.82 -8.77 16.83
N SER A 2 12.54 -7.48 16.65
CA SER A 2 12.70 -6.46 17.69
C SER A 2 11.36 -5.88 18.07
N VAL A 3 11.14 -5.55 19.35
CA VAL A 3 9.87 -4.99 19.83
C VAL A 3 10.13 -3.55 20.30
N SER A 4 9.31 -2.61 19.82
CA SER A 4 9.36 -1.20 20.22
C SER A 4 7.96 -0.76 20.69
N PRO A 5 7.82 0.17 21.63
CA PRO A 5 6.52 0.75 21.95
C PRO A 5 5.98 1.56 20.75
N ALA A 6 4.67 1.54 20.54
CA ALA A 6 3.98 2.35 19.54
C ALA A 6 2.52 2.57 19.98
N ARG A 7 1.90 3.68 19.61
CA ARG A 7 0.51 4.01 19.96
C ARG A 7 -0.46 3.75 18.82
N SER A 8 0.05 3.51 17.62
CA SER A 8 -0.73 3.16 16.44
C SER A 8 0.09 2.32 15.46
N ASP A 9 -0.60 1.75 14.49
CA ASP A 9 -0.06 1.14 13.28
C ASP A 9 0.80 2.12 12.46
N ILE A 10 0.37 3.38 12.32
CA ILE A 10 1.14 4.44 11.64
C ILE A 10 2.47 4.71 12.35
N GLU A 11 2.46 4.81 13.68
CA GLU A 11 3.69 5.02 14.44
C GLU A 11 4.63 3.81 14.32
N CYS A 12 4.07 2.59 14.35
CA CYS A 12 4.82 1.35 14.15
C CYS A 12 5.43 1.25 12.75
N ALA A 13 4.72 1.69 11.70
CA ALA A 13 5.24 1.80 10.35
C ALA A 13 6.43 2.75 10.26
N GLY A 14 6.32 3.95 10.86
CA GLY A 14 7.41 4.92 10.91
C GLY A 14 8.65 4.39 11.65
N ILE A 15 8.45 3.62 12.73
CA ILE A 15 9.56 2.96 13.43
C ILE A 15 10.24 1.93 12.50
N CYS A 16 9.47 1.11 11.77
CA CYS A 16 10.04 0.15 10.82
C CYS A 16 10.83 0.85 9.70
N ALA A 17 10.27 1.91 9.11
CA ALA A 17 10.94 2.70 8.07
C ALA A 17 12.25 3.34 8.57
N SER A 18 12.32 3.70 9.85
CA SER A 18 13.53 4.28 10.46
C SER A 18 14.61 3.25 10.83
N LYS A 19 14.29 1.95 10.85
CA LYS A 19 15.23 0.89 11.22
C LYS A 19 15.80 0.19 10.00
N LEU A 20 17.11 0.30 9.83
CA LEU A 20 17.84 -0.44 8.81
C LEU A 20 17.63 -1.96 8.98
N GLY A 21 17.05 -2.60 7.97
CA GLY A 21 16.80 -4.05 7.95
C GLY A 21 15.35 -4.46 8.24
N CYS A 22 14.51 -3.56 8.74
CA CYS A 22 13.10 -3.86 8.95
C CYS A 22 12.36 -3.98 7.61
N ARG A 23 11.68 -5.12 7.40
CA ARG A 23 10.89 -5.38 6.19
C ARG A 23 9.41 -5.45 6.42
N HIS A 24 8.99 -5.81 7.63
CA HIS A 24 7.59 -5.86 8.00
C HIS A 24 7.43 -5.60 9.49
N PHE A 25 6.27 -5.07 9.88
CA PHE A 25 5.93 -4.78 11.26
C PHE A 25 4.55 -5.33 11.64
N ARG A 26 4.31 -5.49 12.94
CA ARG A 26 2.99 -5.82 13.48
C ARG A 26 2.73 -4.97 14.71
N PHE A 27 1.67 -4.18 14.67
CA PHE A 27 1.18 -3.45 15.83
C PHE A 27 0.19 -4.31 16.63
N ALA A 28 0.41 -4.39 17.95
CA ALA A 28 -0.49 -5.03 18.88
C ALA A 28 -1.16 -3.95 19.74
N VAL A 29 -2.48 -3.79 19.55
CA VAL A 29 -3.29 -2.75 20.21
C VAL A 29 -3.35 -2.97 21.72
N GLU A 30 -3.45 -4.22 22.15
CA GLU A 30 -3.59 -4.59 23.57
C GLU A 30 -2.37 -4.22 24.41
N SER A 31 -1.18 -4.34 23.83
CA SER A 31 0.10 -4.10 24.50
C SER A 31 0.79 -2.82 24.05
N LEU A 32 0.18 -2.04 23.15
CA LEU A 32 0.76 -0.84 22.54
C LEU A 32 2.20 -1.07 22.07
N SER A 33 2.40 -2.18 21.36
CA SER A 33 3.73 -2.66 20.99
C SER A 33 3.83 -2.98 19.51
N CYS A 34 4.97 -2.64 18.92
CA CYS A 34 5.33 -2.82 17.54
C CYS A 34 6.40 -3.91 17.43
N ALA A 35 6.06 -5.05 16.84
CA ALA A 35 7.00 -6.11 16.50
C ALA A 35 7.56 -5.88 15.09
N LEU A 36 8.88 -5.83 14.97
CA LEU A 36 9.63 -5.56 13.74
C LEU A 36 10.36 -6.82 13.31
N TYR A 37 10.28 -7.14 12.02
CA TYR A 37 10.87 -8.34 11.44
C TYR A 37 11.89 -7.97 10.37
N ASP A 38 13.09 -8.55 10.52
CA ASP A 38 14.18 -8.39 9.56
C ASP A 38 14.17 -9.51 8.52
N ALA A 39 14.85 -9.30 7.39
CA ALA A 39 14.93 -10.22 6.25
C ALA A 39 15.45 -11.65 6.53
N GLY A 40 15.77 -11.99 7.78
CA GLY A 40 16.39 -13.25 8.19
C GLY A 40 15.47 -14.33 8.75
N SER A 41 14.16 -14.08 8.91
CA SER A 41 13.21 -15.09 9.39
C SER A 41 12.22 -15.49 8.30
N GLY A 42 12.73 -16.19 7.28
CA GLY A 42 11.91 -16.95 6.35
C GLY A 42 11.29 -18.16 7.04
N GLY A 43 10.01 -18.06 7.39
CA GLY A 43 9.17 -19.23 7.63
C GLY A 43 8.62 -19.70 6.29
N ALA A 44 9.19 -20.78 5.74
CA ALA A 44 8.60 -21.49 4.62
C ALA A 44 7.26 -22.10 5.06
N GLY A 45 6.16 -21.79 4.35
CA GLY A 45 4.87 -22.40 4.64
C GLY A 45 3.75 -21.93 3.71
N GLY A 46 3.48 -22.71 2.66
CA GLY A 46 2.19 -22.77 1.98
C GLY A 46 2.09 -21.97 0.68
N THR A 47 2.40 -22.61 -0.45
CA THR A 47 1.89 -22.21 -1.75
C THR A 47 0.38 -22.47 -1.79
N SER A 48 -0.43 -21.45 -1.47
CA SER A 48 -1.71 -21.28 -2.16
C SER A 48 -1.43 -20.33 -3.31
N GLU A 49 -1.51 -20.88 -4.51
CA GLU A 49 -1.44 -20.14 -5.77
C GLU A 49 -2.67 -19.26 -5.91
N VAL A 50 -2.71 -18.16 -5.15
CA VAL A 50 -3.08 -16.89 -5.73
C VAL A 50 -1.75 -16.26 -6.06
N ALA A 51 -1.48 -16.03 -7.34
CA ALA A 51 -0.36 -15.20 -7.72
C ALA A 51 -0.48 -13.95 -6.84
N ALA A 52 0.46 -13.78 -5.91
CA ALA A 52 0.69 -12.49 -5.32
C ALA A 52 0.90 -11.61 -6.55
N PHE A 53 -0.09 -10.77 -6.85
CA PHE A 53 0.20 -9.60 -7.64
C PHE A 53 1.33 -8.97 -6.83
N GLU A 54 2.56 -9.14 -7.30
CA GLU A 54 3.66 -8.33 -6.81
C GLU A 54 3.19 -6.91 -7.13
N ALA A 55 2.55 -6.29 -6.14
CA ALA A 55 2.40 -4.86 -6.10
C ALA A 55 3.80 -4.34 -5.79
N ASP A 56 4.61 -4.47 -6.81
CA ASP A 56 5.79 -3.68 -6.99
C ASP A 56 5.31 -2.24 -6.96
N ALA A 57 5.58 -1.54 -5.86
CA ALA A 57 5.39 -0.10 -5.75
C ALA A 57 6.15 0.67 -6.87
N THR A 58 7.05 -0.01 -7.60
CA THR A 58 7.72 0.50 -8.79
C THR A 58 6.82 0.49 -10.05
N ASN A 59 5.74 -0.29 -10.08
CA ASN A 59 4.80 -0.34 -11.20
C ASN A 59 3.54 0.49 -10.94
N CYS A 60 3.75 1.76 -10.57
CA CYS A 60 2.68 2.76 -10.52
C CYS A 60 2.16 3.03 -11.93
N PRO A 61 0.94 2.57 -12.30
CA PRO A 61 0.42 2.75 -13.64
C PRO A 61 0.13 4.22 -13.96
N TYR A 62 -0.08 5.04 -12.92
CA TYR A 62 -0.35 6.46 -13.02
C TYR A 62 0.62 7.23 -12.12
N MET A 63 1.62 7.86 -12.75
CA MET A 63 2.63 8.67 -12.09
C MET A 63 2.38 10.15 -12.38
N ALA A 64 2.21 10.94 -11.32
CA ALA A 64 2.17 12.40 -11.40
C ALA A 64 3.50 12.98 -10.94
N THR A 65 4.06 13.88 -11.74
CA THR A 65 5.30 14.59 -11.43
C THR A 65 5.00 16.03 -11.04
N LEU A 66 5.51 16.47 -9.89
CA LEU A 66 5.40 17.85 -9.43
C LEU A 66 6.78 18.38 -9.03
N GLY A 67 7.42 19.10 -9.96
CA GLY A 67 8.82 19.48 -9.85
C GLY A 67 9.71 18.24 -9.87
N ASP A 68 10.56 18.09 -8.85
CA ASP A 68 11.50 16.97 -8.72
C ASP A 68 10.93 15.76 -7.95
N ARG A 69 9.61 15.78 -7.66
CA ARG A 69 8.92 14.72 -6.91
C ARG A 69 7.97 13.96 -7.79
N SER A 70 7.87 12.66 -7.54
CA SER A 70 6.96 11.75 -8.22
C SER A 70 5.98 11.12 -7.23
N PHE A 71 4.71 11.05 -7.62
CA PHE A 71 3.63 10.52 -6.81
C PHE A 71 2.85 9.47 -7.60
N CYS A 72 2.54 8.38 -6.93
CA CYS A 72 1.61 7.39 -7.46
C CYS A 72 0.17 7.89 -7.27
N THR A 73 -0.54 8.12 -8.36
CA THR A 73 -1.88 8.68 -8.33
C THR A 73 -2.92 7.56 -8.27
N PHE A 74 -3.81 7.62 -7.29
CA PHE A 74 -4.91 6.65 -7.15
C PHE A 74 -6.23 7.14 -7.75
N GLN A 75 -6.37 8.45 -7.98
CA GLN A 75 -7.54 9.07 -8.61
C GLN A 75 -7.14 10.35 -9.38
N GLU A 76 -7.71 10.54 -10.56
CA GLU A 76 -7.61 11.80 -11.31
C GLU A 76 -8.98 12.22 -11.89
N ARG A 77 -9.21 13.54 -11.97
CA ARG A 77 -10.37 14.18 -12.59
C ARG A 77 -9.94 15.45 -13.33
N ASN A 78 -9.97 15.41 -14.65
CA ASN A 78 -9.76 16.58 -15.49
C ASN A 78 -10.99 16.98 -16.31
N SER A 79 -12.03 16.12 -16.34
CA SER A 79 -13.29 16.40 -17.01
C SER A 79 -14.45 15.58 -16.41
N ALA A 80 -15.62 15.67 -17.06
CA ALA A 80 -16.78 14.84 -16.76
C ALA A 80 -16.94 13.65 -17.74
N SER A 81 -15.88 13.28 -18.49
CA SER A 81 -15.92 12.21 -19.50
C SER A 81 -16.23 10.83 -18.91
N VAL A 82 -15.84 10.60 -17.66
CA VAL A 82 -16.06 9.35 -16.92
C VAL A 82 -17.03 9.60 -15.77
N SER A 83 -18.10 8.81 -15.71
CA SER A 83 -19.00 8.80 -14.55
C SER A 83 -18.31 8.18 -13.34
N PHE A 84 -18.41 8.84 -12.19
CA PHE A 84 -17.98 8.35 -10.88
C PHE A 84 -19.18 7.86 -10.04
N GLU A 85 -20.39 7.92 -10.57
CA GLU A 85 -21.54 7.26 -9.95
C GLU A 85 -21.47 5.77 -10.30
N ARG A 86 -20.76 5.01 -9.47
CA ARG A 86 -20.40 3.61 -9.72
C ARG A 86 -20.79 2.70 -8.56
N THR A 87 -20.95 1.43 -8.89
CA THR A 87 -21.21 0.38 -7.89
C THR A 87 -19.98 0.11 -7.04
N TRP A 88 -20.18 -0.48 -5.86
CA TRP A 88 -19.07 -0.87 -4.98
C TRP A 88 -18.06 -1.79 -5.68
N THR A 89 -18.55 -2.76 -6.44
CA THR A 89 -17.70 -3.68 -7.21
C THR A 89 -16.81 -2.97 -8.23
N GLU A 90 -17.28 -1.88 -8.84
CA GLU A 90 -16.46 -1.06 -9.74
C GLU A 90 -15.41 -0.26 -8.98
N TYR A 91 -15.71 0.23 -7.77
CA TYR A 91 -14.71 0.86 -6.91
C TYR A 91 -13.64 -0.11 -6.43
N GLU A 92 -14.00 -1.36 -6.16
CA GLU A 92 -13.04 -2.42 -5.84
C GLU A 92 -12.12 -2.72 -7.03
N ALA A 93 -12.68 -2.86 -8.23
CA ALA A 93 -11.93 -3.22 -9.43
C ALA A 93 -11.11 -2.06 -10.04
N GLY A 94 -11.61 -0.83 -9.93
CA GLY A 94 -11.11 0.32 -10.67
C GLY A 94 -11.88 0.57 -11.97
N PHE A 95 -11.91 1.84 -12.40
CA PHE A 95 -12.60 2.26 -13.63
C PHE A 95 -12.01 3.57 -14.18
N GLY A 96 -12.34 3.86 -15.43
CA GLY A 96 -12.07 5.15 -16.07
C GLY A 96 -11.15 5.08 -17.27
N ASP A 97 -10.71 6.25 -17.71
CA ASP A 97 -9.70 6.45 -18.75
C ASP A 97 -8.46 7.07 -18.08
N GLY A 98 -7.25 6.90 -18.62
CA GLY A 98 -6.01 7.34 -17.96
C GLY A 98 -5.88 8.86 -17.66
N SER A 99 -6.95 9.62 -17.85
CA SER A 99 -7.13 11.04 -17.57
C SER A 99 -8.26 11.31 -16.54
N ASN A 100 -9.18 10.37 -16.35
CA ASN A 100 -10.25 10.39 -15.35
C ASN A 100 -10.48 8.96 -14.84
N PHE A 101 -9.84 8.60 -13.73
CA PHE A 101 -9.84 7.21 -13.26
C PHE A 101 -9.90 7.07 -11.75
N TRP A 102 -10.26 5.86 -11.34
CA TRP A 102 -10.07 5.28 -10.02
C TRP A 102 -9.29 3.98 -10.19
N ILE A 103 -8.16 3.82 -9.51
CA ILE A 103 -7.30 2.65 -9.72
C ILE A 103 -7.85 1.36 -9.12
N GLY A 104 -8.85 1.44 -8.24
CA GLY A 104 -9.40 0.30 -7.51
C GLY A 104 -8.92 0.25 -6.06
N GLU A 105 -9.79 -0.15 -5.13
CA GLU A 105 -9.48 -0.25 -3.69
C GLU A 105 -8.31 -1.21 -3.43
N TRP A 106 -8.32 -2.40 -4.03
CA TRP A 106 -7.26 -3.40 -3.82
C TRP A 106 -5.87 -2.89 -4.23
N ARG A 107 -5.82 -2.11 -5.32
CA ARG A 107 -4.59 -1.49 -5.81
C ARG A 107 -4.18 -0.29 -4.96
N SER A 108 -5.14 0.50 -4.48
CA SER A 108 -4.90 1.61 -3.56
C SER A 108 -4.33 1.15 -2.22
N PHE A 109 -4.90 0.10 -1.62
CA PHE A 109 -4.37 -0.51 -0.40
C PHE A 109 -2.93 -1.01 -0.59
N CYS A 110 -2.61 -1.62 -1.73
CA CYS A 110 -1.25 -2.05 -2.00
C CYS A 110 -0.25 -0.89 -2.07
N LEU A 111 -0.62 0.23 -2.72
CA LEU A 111 0.26 1.41 -2.80
C LEU A 111 0.45 2.14 -1.47
N LEU A 112 -0.53 2.10 -0.57
CA LEU A 112 -0.46 2.78 0.73
C LEU A 112 0.24 1.95 1.81
N MET A 113 0.34 0.63 1.63
CA MET A 113 0.95 -0.28 2.62
C MET A 113 2.45 -0.56 2.36
N TYR A 114 3.01 -0.08 1.23
CA TYR A 114 4.39 -0.32 0.81
C TYR A 114 5.23 0.97 0.63
N GLN A 115 4.86 2.08 1.29
CA GLN A 115 5.66 3.31 1.36
C GLN A 115 6.40 3.46 2.69
#